data_AF-A0ABD5C7N6-F1
#
_entry.id   AF-A0ABD5C7N6-F1
#
_cell.length_a   1.000
_cell.length_b   1.000
_cell.length_c   1.000
_cell.angle_alpha   90.00
_cell.angle_beta   90.00
_cell.angle_gamma   90.00
#
_symmetry.space_group_name_H-M   'P 1'
#
loop_
_entity.id
_entity.type
_entity.pdbx_description
1 polymer ?
#
loop_
_entity_poly.entity_id
_entity_poly.type
_entity_poly.pdbx_seq_one_letter_code
_entity_poly.pdbx_strand_id
1 'polypeptide(L)' 'AQFGIRSIPTLALFQGGREIARQAGVMGAQDIVRWTSTQVGR' A
#
# COMPACT_ATOMS: atom_id res chain seq x y z
N ALA A 1 9.06 -12.13 10.48
CA ALA A 1 8.07 -11.03 10.34
C ALA A 1 7.30 -11.25 9.04
N GLN A 2 6.02 -11.62 9.12
CA GLN A 2 5.20 -12.09 7.98
C GLN A 2 5.13 -11.11 6.79
N PHE A 3 5.15 -9.79 7.03
CA PHE A 3 5.03 -8.76 5.99
C PHE A 3 6.29 -7.91 5.77
N GLY A 4 7.41 -8.25 6.44
CA GLY A 4 8.69 -7.56 6.27
C GLY A 4 8.65 -6.04 6.54
N ILE A 5 7.82 -5.57 7.47
CA ILE A 5 7.68 -4.14 7.80
C ILE A 5 8.95 -3.64 8.49
N ARG A 6 9.58 -2.58 7.94
CA ARG A 6 10.84 -1.99 8.43
C ARG A 6 10.71 -0.54 8.93
N SER A 7 9.58 0.12 8.68
CA SER A 7 9.27 1.49 9.11
C SER A 7 7.76 1.65 9.38
N ILE A 8 7.37 2.65 10.18
CA ILE A 8 5.97 2.95 10.49
C ILE A 8 5.63 4.43 10.20
N PRO A 9 4.44 4.72 9.64
CA PRO A 9 3.47 3.77 9.09
C PRO A 9 3.90 3.19 7.73
N THR A 10 3.45 1.97 7.42
CA THR A 10 3.58 1.32 6.10
C THR A 10 2.18 0.98 5.58
N LEU A 11 1.91 1.33 4.32
CA LEU A 11 0.74 0.91 3.57
C LEU A 11 1.15 -0.21 2.60
N ALA A 12 0.43 -1.32 2.62
CA ALA A 12 0.63 -2.46 1.71
C ALA A 12 -0.69 -2.82 1.04
N LEU A 13 -0.70 -2.88 -0.30
CA LEU A 13 -1.89 -3.16 -1.10
C LEU A 13 -1.81 -4.59 -1.65
N PHE A 14 -2.90 -5.33 -1.46
CA PHE A 14 -3.01 -6.72 -1.91
C PHE A 14 -4.16 -6.91 -2.88
N GLN A 15 -3.95 -7.71 -3.93
CA GLN A 15 -4.97 -8.15 -4.87
C GLN A 15 -4.78 -9.64 -5.16
N GLY A 16 -5.85 -10.43 -5.07
CA GLY A 16 -5.77 -11.89 -5.28
C GLY A 16 -4.79 -12.61 -4.35
N GLY A 17 -4.60 -12.10 -3.12
CA GLY A 17 -3.66 -12.66 -2.14
C GLY A 17 -2.17 -12.33 -2.39
N ARG A 18 -1.85 -11.48 -3.37
CA ARG A 18 -0.48 -11.03 -3.67
C ARG A 18 -0.33 -9.54 -3.37
N GLU A 19 0.80 -9.14 -2.81
CA GLU A 19 1.16 -7.72 -2.66
C GLU A 19 1.42 -7.12 -4.04
N ILE A 20 0.72 -6.05 -4.40
CA ILE A 20 0.85 -5.37 -5.69
C ILE A 20 1.50 -3.99 -5.58
N ALA A 21 1.48 -3.38 -4.38
CA ALA A 21 2.12 -2.10 -4.12
C ALA A 21 2.42 -1.91 -2.63
N ARG A 22 3.44 -1.10 -2.34
CA ARG A 22 3.85 -0.72 -0.98
C ARG A 22 4.28 0.73 -0.95
N GLN A 23 3.90 1.45 0.11
CA GLN A 23 4.33 2.81 0.39
C GLN A 23 4.70 2.94 1.87
N ALA A 24 5.88 3.51 2.13
CA ALA A 24 6.27 3.94 3.47
C ALA A 24 5.87 5.42 3.68
N GLY A 25 5.42 5.75 4.89
CA GLY A 25 5.11 7.12 5.27
C GLY A 25 3.62 7.42 5.36
N VAL A 26 3.32 8.60 5.91
CA VAL A 26 1.96 9.07 6.16
C VAL A 26 1.32 9.52 4.85
N MET A 27 0.05 9.18 4.67
CA MET A 27 -0.78 9.66 3.56
C MET A 27 -2.13 10.13 4.11
N GLY A 28 -2.68 11.20 3.54
CA GLY A 28 -4.04 11.61 3.83
C GLY A 28 -5.06 10.63 3.25
N ALA A 29 -6.29 10.64 3.77
CA ALA A 29 -7.34 9.72 3.31
C ALA A 29 -7.59 9.80 1.78
N GLN A 30 -7.61 11.01 1.22
CA GLN A 30 -7.79 11.19 -0.23
C GLN A 30 -6.59 10.64 -1.02
N ASP A 31 -5.37 10.77 -0.49
CA ASP A 31 -4.16 10.27 -1.14
C ASP A 31 -4.14 8.74 -1.13
N ILE A 32 -4.62 8.10 -0.06
CA ILE A 32 -4.76 6.63 0.01
C ILE A 32 -5.69 6.14 -1.11
N VAL A 33 -6.84 6.81 -1.29
CA VAL A 33 -7.79 6.45 -2.36
C VAL A 33 -7.15 6.61 -3.73
N ARG A 34 -6.54 7.78 -4.00
CA ARG A 34 -5.88 8.06 -5.30
C ARG A 34 -4.78 7.04 -5.59
N TRP A 35 -3.88 6.83 -4.63
CA TRP A 35 -2.78 5.87 -4.75
C TRP A 35 -3.32 4.47 -5.04
N THR A 36 -4.29 3.98 -4.27
CA THR A 36 -4.90 2.66 -4.49
C THR A 36 -5.45 2.53 -5.91
N SER A 37 -6.21 3.52 -6.38
CA SER A 37 -6.75 3.55 -7.74
C SER A 37 -5.69 3.55 -8.84
N THR A 38 -4.51 4.15 -8.60
CA THR A 38 -3.40 4.09 -9.58
C THR A 38 -2.71 2.72 -9.66
N GLN A 39 -2.87 1.86 -8.66
CA GLN A 39 -2.22 0.55 -8.60
C GLN A 39 -3.12 -0.57 -9.13
N VAL A 40 -4.43 -0.49 -8.87
CA VAL A 40 -5.41 -1.48 -9.32
C VAL A 40 -5.67 -1.31 -10.82
N GLY A 41 -5.21 -2.26 -11.64
CA GLY A 41 -5.39 -2.25 -13.11
C GLY A 41 -4.10 -2.08 -13.92
N ARG A 42 -2.94 -1.99 -13.26
CA ARG A 42 -1.65 -2.38 -13.86
C ARG A 42 -1.50 -3.90 -13.85
#